data_AF-A0AAD2ZBC6-F1
#
_entry.id   AF-A0AAD2ZBC6-F1
#
_cell.length_a   1.000
_cell.length_b   1.000
_cell.length_c   1.000
_cell.angle_alpha   90.00
_cell.angle_beta   90.00
_cell.angle_gamma   90.00
#
_symmetry.space_group_name_H-M   'P 1'
#
loop_
_entity.id
_entity.type
_entity.pdbx_description
1 polymer ?
#
loop_
_entity_poly.entity_id
_entity_poly.type
_entity_poly.pdbx_seq_one_letter_code
_entity_poly.pdbx_strand_id
1 'polypeptide(L)' 'ACCGKPADDPHHLIGHGQGGVGTKAHDIFTLPLCREHHNELHADPLKFEKKYGSQVELIFRFLDHAFATGVLG' A
#
# COMPACT_ATOMS: atom_id res chain seq x y z
N ALA A 1 8.48 -3.32 -3.55
CA ALA A 1 8.04 -2.84 -2.23
C ALA A 1 8.19 -3.95 -1.19
N CYS A 2 8.51 -3.58 0.05
CA CYS A 2 8.74 -4.43 1.24
C CYS A 2 9.73 -5.60 1.12
N CYS A 3 9.42 -6.63 0.31
CA CYS A 3 10.24 -7.84 0.19
C CYS A 3 10.51 -8.31 -1.25
N GLY A 4 9.94 -7.65 -2.27
CA GLY A 4 10.16 -8.01 -3.68
C GLY A 4 9.50 -9.31 -4.16
N LYS A 5 8.77 -10.01 -3.29
CA LYS A 5 7.90 -11.13 -3.67
C LYS A 5 6.68 -10.62 -4.44
N PRO A 6 6.02 -11.47 -5.26
CA PRO A 6 4.72 -11.16 -5.82
C PRO A 6 3.74 -10.72 -4.72
N ALA A 7 2.89 -9.75 -5.04
CA ALA A 7 1.82 -9.32 -4.15
C ALA A 7 0.61 -10.24 -4.29
N ASP A 8 0.01 -10.58 -3.16
CA ASP A 8 -1.15 -11.47 -3.08
C ASP A 8 -2.41 -10.70 -2.67
N ASP A 9 -2.25 -9.58 -1.95
CA ASP A 9 -3.35 -8.84 -1.34
C ASP A 9 -3.26 -7.32 -1.63
N PRO A 10 -4.37 -6.71 -2.08
CA PRO A 10 -4.48 -5.26 -2.16
C PRO A 10 -4.63 -4.66 -0.75
N HIS A 11 -3.65 -3.85 -0.32
CA HIS A 11 -3.78 -3.07 0.91
C HIS A 11 -4.31 -1.66 0.64
N HIS A 12 -5.53 -1.35 1.08
CA HIS A 12 -6.08 0.01 0.96
C HIS A 12 -5.48 0.94 2.01
N LEU A 13 -5.07 2.15 1.59
CA LEU A 13 -4.54 3.19 2.47
C LEU A 13 -5.46 3.44 3.68
N ILE A 14 -4.89 3.31 4.90
CA ILE A 14 -5.58 3.60 6.16
C ILE A 14 -4.98 4.81 6.87
N GLY A 15 -5.77 5.50 7.70
CA GLY A 15 -5.28 6.57 8.57
C GLY A 15 -5.03 7.94 7.90
N HIS A 16 -5.41 8.12 6.64
CA HIS A 16 -5.11 9.34 5.85
C HIS A 16 -6.38 10.05 5.31
N GLY A 17 -7.55 9.79 5.89
CA GLY A 17 -8.81 10.44 5.51
C GLY A 17 -9.36 10.09 4.12
N GLN A 18 -8.78 9.10 3.44
CA GLN A 18 -9.24 8.62 2.12
C GLN A 18 -10.35 7.56 2.21
N GLY A 19 -10.75 7.17 3.42
CA GLY A 19 -11.84 6.24 3.71
C GLY A 19 -12.67 6.72 4.90
N GLY A 20 -13.67 5.93 5.28
CA GLY A 20 -14.59 6.21 6.39
C GLY A 20 -14.90 4.96 7.21
N VAL A 21 -15.86 5.08 8.14
CA VAL A 21 -16.26 3.95 8.99
C VAL A 21 -16.85 2.84 8.13
N GLY A 22 -16.23 1.67 8.16
CA GLY A 22 -16.66 0.50 7.39
C GLY A 22 -16.40 0.60 5.88
N THR A 23 -15.66 1.60 5.41
CA THR A 23 -15.31 1.76 3.99
C THR A 23 -13.80 1.73 3.78
N LYS A 24 -13.41 1.40 2.55
CA LYS A 24 -12.02 1.38 2.10
C LYS A 24 -11.69 2.65 1.31
N ALA A 25 -10.41 3.00 1.27
CA ALA A 25 -9.95 4.05 0.35
C ALA A 25 -10.17 3.65 -1.11
N HIS A 26 -10.17 4.64 -2.01
CA HIS A 26 -10.27 4.40 -3.46
C HIS A 26 -9.22 3.38 -3.92
N ASP A 27 -9.55 2.54 -4.91
CA ASP A 27 -8.69 1.44 -5.35
C ASP A 27 -7.33 1.91 -5.90
N ILE A 28 -7.23 3.15 -6.38
CA ILE A 28 -5.95 3.75 -6.81
C ILE A 28 -4.97 3.98 -5.65
N PHE A 29 -5.47 4.08 -4.41
CA PHE A 29 -4.66 4.21 -3.19
C PHE A 29 -4.42 2.86 -2.53
N THR A 30 -4.15 1.86 -3.35
CA THR A 30 -3.85 0.49 -2.92
C THR A 30 -2.36 0.21 -3.05
N LEU A 31 -1.76 -0.26 -1.96
CA LEU A 31 -0.39 -0.76 -1.94
C LEU A 31 -0.40 -2.29 -2.20
N PRO A 32 0.25 -2.80 -3.26
CA PRO A 32 0.38 -4.24 -3.45
C PRO A 32 1.36 -4.84 -2.43
N LEU A 33 0.88 -5.76 -1.59
CA LEU A 33 1.67 -6.47 -0.59
C LEU A 33 1.50 -7.98 -0.71
N CYS A 34 2.51 -8.75 -0.31
CA CYS A 34 2.28 -10.17 -0.04
C CYS A 34 1.54 -10.31 1.31
N ARG A 35 0.88 -11.46 1.51
CA ARG A 35 0.05 -11.72 2.70
C ARG A 35 0.75 -11.42 4.03
N GLU A 36 2.02 -11.78 4.13
CA GLU A 36 2.84 -11.57 5.34
C GLU A 36 2.97 -10.09 5.69
N HIS A 37 3.29 -9.24 4.71
CA HIS A 37 3.47 -7.81 4.92
C HIS A 37 2.14 -7.07 5.04
N HIS A 38 1.09 -7.54 4.36
CA HIS A 38 -0.27 -7.06 4.56
C HIS A 38 -0.69 -7.23 6.04
N ASN A 39 -0.46 -8.42 6.59
CA ASN A 39 -0.74 -8.70 7.99
C ASN A 39 0.19 -7.92 8.95
N GLU A 40 1.47 -7.77 8.63
CA GLU A 40 2.42 -6.95 9.41
C GLU A 40 1.92 -5.50 9.52
N LEU A 41 1.46 -4.92 8.41
CA LEU A 41 0.92 -3.56 8.38
C LEU A 41 -0.36 -3.45 9.21
N HIS A 42 -1.32 -4.37 9.04
CA HIS A 42 -2.56 -4.34 9.82
C HIS A 42 -2.36 -4.59 11.32
N ALA A 43 -1.31 -5.31 11.71
CA ALA A 43 -0.98 -5.54 13.11
C ALA A 43 -0.42 -4.28 13.79
N ASP A 44 0.47 -3.55 13.12
CA ASP A 44 1.06 -2.31 13.63
C ASP A 44 1.52 -1.40 12.47
N PRO A 45 0.66 -0.47 12.01
CA PRO A 45 0.97 0.41 10.89
C PRO A 45 2.20 1.28 11.16
N LEU A 46 2.37 1.79 12.38
CA LEU A 46 3.48 2.68 12.73
C LEU A 46 4.82 1.95 12.67
N LYS A 47 4.88 0.72 13.20
CA LYS A 47 6.08 -0.10 13.15
C LYS A 47 6.41 -0.52 11.72
N PHE A 48 5.41 -0.88 10.94
CA PHE A 48 5.57 -1.19 9.52
C PHE A 48 6.14 0.01 8.76
N GLU A 49 5.52 1.18 8.90
CA GLU A 49 5.93 2.39 8.20
C GLU A 49 7.34 2.85 8.60
N LYS A 50 7.71 2.70 9.87
CA LYS A 50 9.09 2.95 10.33
C LYS A 50 10.12 2.03 9.64
N LYS A 51 9.73 0.80 9.29
CA LYS A 51 10.62 -0.21 8.70
C LYS A 51 10.74 -0.08 7.18
N TYR A 52 9.64 0.22 6.48
CA TYR A 52 9.59 0.19 5.02
C TYR A 52 9.34 1.54 4.35
N GLY A 53 9.00 2.58 5.11
CA GLY A 53 8.51 3.87 4.60
C GLY A 53 6.99 4.00 4.77
N SER A 54 6.48 5.22 4.71
CA SER A 54 5.05 5.51 4.91
C SER A 54 4.18 4.83 3.84
N GLN A 55 2.93 4.49 4.16
CA GLN A 55 1.99 3.96 3.16
C GLN A 55 1.87 4.87 1.94
N VAL A 56 1.80 6.20 2.16
CA VAL A 56 1.67 7.20 1.09
C VAL A 56 2.89 7.20 0.17
N GLU A 57 4.10 7.18 0.74
CA GLU A 57 5.34 7.13 -0.05
C GLU A 57 5.44 5.84 -0.87
N LEU A 58 5.07 4.71 -0.27
CA LEU A 58 5.08 3.41 -0.95
C LEU A 58 4.06 3.34 -2.09
N ILE A 59 2.85 3.89 -1.89
CA ILE A 59 1.83 4.01 -2.95
C ILE A 59 2.33 4.95 -4.04
N PHE A 60 2.91 6.10 -3.71
CA PHE A 60 3.42 7.04 -4.71
C PHE A 60 4.50 6.40 -5.59
N ARG A 61 5.46 5.68 -4.99
CA ARG A 61 6.47 4.92 -5.75
C ARG A 61 5.87 3.84 -6.63
N PHE A 62 4.82 3.16 -6.16
CA PHE A 62 4.12 2.15 -6.95
C PHE A 62 3.40 2.78 -8.15
N LEU A 63 2.67 3.88 -7.94
CA LEU A 63 1.99 4.61 -9.00
C LEU A 63 2.98 5.16 -10.03
N ASP A 64 4.07 5.78 -9.57
CA ASP A 64 5.15 6.27 -10.45
C ASP A 64 5.70 5.16 -11.35
N HIS A 65 5.97 3.98 -10.78
CA HIS A 65 6.39 2.81 -11.55
C HIS A 65 5.32 2.34 -12.54
N ALA A 66 4.04 2.30 -12.14
CA ALA A 66 2.95 1.87 -12.99
C ALA A 66 2.72 2.81 -14.19
N PHE A 67 2.85 4.13 -13.99
CA PHE A 67 2.84 5.12 -15.07
C PHE A 67 4.08 5.01 -15.97
N ALA A 68 5.27 4.90 -15.38
CA ALA A 68 6.52 4.80 -16.14
C ALA A 68 6.60 3.54 -17.02
N THR A 69 5.89 2.48 -16.64
CA THR A 69 5.81 1.23 -17.40
C THR A 69 4.60 1.16 -18.34
N GLY A 70 3.74 2.18 -18.36
CA GLY A 70 2.56 2.25 -19.22
C GLY A 70 1.42 1.31 -18.82
N VAL A 71 1.45 0.76 -17.61
CA VAL A 71 0.33 -0.03 -17.05
C VAL A 71 -0.87 0.88 -16.75
N LEU A 72 -0.59 2.12 -16.34
CA LEU A 72 -1.56 3.20 -16.18
C LEU A 72 -1.23 4.32 -17.18
N GLY A 73 -2.23 4.95 -17.77
CA GLY A 73 -2.09 6.00 -18.79
C GLY A 73 -3.37 6.80 -19.00
#